data_AF-A0A842SNZ9-F1
#
_entry.id   AF-A0A842SNZ9-F1
#
_cell.length_a   1.000
_cell.length_b   1.000
_cell.length_c   1.000
_cell.angle_alpha   90.00
_cell.angle_beta   90.00
_cell.angle_gamma   90.00
#
_symmetry.space_group_name_H-M   'P 1'
#
loop_
_entity.id
_entity.type
_entity.pdbx_description
1 polymer ?
#
loop_
_entity_poly.entity_id
_entity_poly.type
_entity_poly.pdbx_seq_one_letter_code
_entity_poly.pdbx_strand_id
1 'polypeptide(L)'
;MVLRLLKQAGQALIAPEKMFRNTQQRTIESMVNDYLKLVLTMGIITAILAALWSLGRSAYYDLFLHIDVHYLRLLNYLVGKTFSIAFGYLIAGTFGLFFISIVLNTFLRMKYVQLLKILFIAVTPLLLLIWIPDAIVGTALWSAVLLVIGIKETSKLHAVKKTSIQQRD
;
A
#
# COMPACT_ATOMS: atom_id res chain seq x y z
N MET A 1 17.41 2.69 -1.67
CA MET A 1 16.10 2.82 -2.36
C MET A 1 14.94 2.42 -1.45
N VAL A 2 14.90 1.19 -0.94
CA VAL A 2 13.84 0.69 -0.03
C VAL A 2 13.73 1.50 1.27
N LEU A 3 14.84 1.81 1.93
CA LEU A 3 14.88 2.64 3.15
C LEU A 3 14.25 4.04 2.97
N ARG A 4 14.37 4.64 1.77
CA ARG A 4 13.75 5.93 1.46
C ARG A 4 12.23 5.82 1.34
N LEU A 5 11.74 4.73 0.72
CA LEU A 5 10.31 4.43 0.61
C LEU A 5 9.72 4.14 1.99
N LEU A 6 10.41 3.36 2.82
CA LEU A 6 10.01 3.10 4.21
C LEU A 6 9.98 4.38 5.04
N LYS A 7 10.98 5.27 4.89
CA LYS A 7 11.00 6.57 5.56
C LYS A 7 9.84 7.46 5.13
N GLN A 8 9.54 7.51 3.84
CA GLN A 8 8.38 8.25 3.31
C GLN A 8 7.06 7.68 3.83
N ALA A 9 6.93 6.36 3.82
CA ALA A 9 5.76 5.69 4.34
C ALA A 9 5.60 5.92 5.86
N GLY A 10 6.69 5.89 6.63
CA GLY A 10 6.69 6.27 8.04
C GLY A 10 6.32 7.74 8.28
N GLN A 11 6.73 8.65 7.40
CA GLN A 11 6.27 10.04 7.45
C GLN A 11 4.77 10.19 7.17
N ALA A 12 4.19 9.34 6.32
CA ALA A 12 2.74 9.31 6.12
C ALA A 12 2.00 8.91 7.39
N LEU A 13 2.61 8.08 8.25
CA LEU A 13 2.04 7.67 9.53
C LEU A 13 2.17 8.76 10.60
N ILE A 14 3.32 9.44 10.67
CA ILE A 14 3.62 10.40 11.75
C ILE A 14 3.06 11.80 11.47
N ALA A 15 3.12 12.27 10.22
CA ALA A 15 2.75 13.64 9.84
C ALA A 15 2.00 13.67 8.49
N PRO A 16 0.78 13.11 8.41
CA PRO A 16 0.06 12.92 7.16
C PRO A 16 -0.26 14.23 6.44
N GLU A 17 -0.64 15.28 7.16
CA GLU A 17 -1.01 16.58 6.58
C GLU A 17 0.15 17.21 5.78
N LYS A 18 1.36 17.21 6.38
CA LYS A 18 2.57 17.73 5.73
C LYS A 18 2.91 16.92 4.48
N MET A 19 2.72 15.60 4.55
CA MET A 19 2.95 14.71 3.42
C MET A 19 1.97 14.98 2.28
N PHE A 20 0.68 15.11 2.54
CA PHE A 20 -0.32 15.43 1.52
C PHE A 20 -0.08 16.79 0.86
N ARG A 21 0.34 17.81 1.62
CA ARG A 21 0.71 19.13 1.07
C ARG A 21 1.90 19.05 0.12
N ASN A 22 2.97 18.36 0.51
CA ASN A 22 4.15 18.17 -0.34
C ASN A 22 3.81 17.35 -1.60
N THR A 23 2.86 16.44 -1.49
CA THR A 23 2.46 15.55 -2.56
C THR A 23 1.72 16.26 -3.70
N GLN A 24 1.02 17.36 -3.40
CA GLN A 24 0.34 18.14 -4.42
C GLN A 24 1.29 18.72 -5.48
N GLN A 25 2.53 19.01 -5.09
CA GLN A 25 3.59 19.55 -5.96
C GLN A 25 4.26 18.47 -6.82
N ARG A 26 4.08 17.18 -6.51
CA ARG A 26 4.68 16.07 -7.27
C ARG A 26 3.86 15.72 -8.50
N THR A 27 4.51 15.27 -9.57
CA THR A 27 3.83 14.70 -10.75
C THR A 27 3.19 13.35 -10.42
N ILE A 28 2.12 13.00 -11.14
CA ILE A 28 1.47 11.69 -10.97
C ILE A 28 2.44 10.56 -11.27
N GLU A 29 3.21 10.68 -12.36
CA GLU A 29 4.18 9.68 -12.80
C GLU A 29 5.18 9.35 -11.70
N SER A 30 5.69 10.37 -10.99
CA SER A 30 6.61 10.17 -9.88
C SER A 30 5.96 9.39 -8.73
N MET A 31 4.68 9.65 -8.44
CA MET A 31 3.95 8.92 -7.40
C MET A 31 3.60 7.49 -7.78
N VAL A 32 3.17 7.28 -9.04
CA VAL A 32 2.90 5.94 -9.58
C VAL A 32 4.17 5.11 -9.51
N ASN A 33 5.32 5.68 -9.90
CA ASN A 33 6.61 4.99 -9.83
C ASN A 33 6.98 4.61 -8.40
N ASP A 34 6.86 5.55 -7.44
CA ASP A 34 7.13 5.27 -6.03
C ASP A 34 6.20 4.17 -5.47
N TYR A 35 4.92 4.23 -5.84
CA TYR A 35 3.93 3.23 -5.45
C TYR A 35 4.22 1.85 -6.05
N LEU A 36 4.51 1.77 -7.36
CA LEU A 36 4.87 0.51 -8.02
C LEU A 36 6.11 -0.12 -7.38
N LYS A 37 7.12 0.70 -7.07
CA LYS A 37 8.31 0.25 -6.34
C LYS A 37 7.95 -0.29 -4.96
N LEU A 38 7.04 0.37 -4.25
CA LEU A 38 6.57 -0.08 -2.95
C LEU A 38 5.83 -1.42 -3.05
N VAL A 39 4.86 -1.55 -3.97
CA VAL A 39 4.11 -2.80 -4.19
C VAL A 39 5.04 -3.94 -4.56
N LEU A 40 5.98 -3.72 -5.48
CA LEU A 40 6.92 -4.75 -5.91
C LEU A 40 7.85 -5.17 -4.77
N THR A 41 8.38 -4.20 -4.00
CA THR A 41 9.21 -4.49 -2.83
C THR A 41 8.44 -5.29 -1.79
N MET A 42 7.20 -4.89 -1.49
CA MET A 42 6.38 -5.56 -0.47
C MET A 42 5.85 -6.92 -0.92
N GLY A 43 5.55 -7.09 -2.21
CA GLY A 43 5.20 -8.40 -2.77
C GLY A 43 6.34 -9.40 -2.62
N ILE A 44 7.58 -8.98 -2.90
CA ILE A 44 8.77 -9.82 -2.71
C ILE A 44 8.98 -10.15 -1.23
N ILE A 45 8.95 -9.14 -0.35
CA ILE A 45 9.13 -9.36 1.10
C ILE A 45 8.07 -10.32 1.64
N THR A 46 6.80 -10.12 1.27
CA THR A 46 5.70 -10.98 1.72
C THR A 46 5.86 -12.41 1.23
N ALA A 47 6.27 -12.60 -0.03
CA ALA A 47 6.54 -13.93 -0.58
C ALA A 47 7.68 -14.64 0.18
N ILE A 48 8.79 -13.93 0.47
CA ILE A 48 9.91 -14.49 1.24
C ILE A 48 9.46 -14.87 2.65
N LEU A 49 8.77 -13.98 3.36
CA LEU A 49 8.28 -14.26 4.70
C LEU A 49 7.30 -15.44 4.73
N ALA A 50 6.40 -15.53 3.74
CA ALA A 50 5.48 -16.66 3.61
C ALA A 50 6.22 -17.99 3.36
N ALA A 51 7.31 -17.95 2.59
CA ALA A 51 8.18 -19.12 2.37
C ALA A 51 8.84 -19.56 3.67
N LEU A 52 9.47 -18.62 4.38
CA LEU A 52 10.15 -18.87 5.65
C LEU A 52 9.17 -19.40 6.72
N TRP A 53 7.98 -18.82 6.81
CA TRP A 53 6.94 -19.29 7.72
C TRP A 53 6.52 -20.74 7.41
N SER A 54 6.34 -21.07 6.12
CA SER A 54 5.96 -22.41 5.70
C SER A 54 7.07 -23.43 5.94
N LEU A 55 8.34 -23.05 5.74
CA LEU A 55 9.49 -23.89 6.05
C LEU A 55 9.60 -24.13 7.56
N GLY A 56 9.54 -23.07 8.37
CA GLY A 56 9.61 -23.18 9.82
C GLY A 56 8.48 -24.04 10.40
N ARG A 57 7.25 -23.87 9.90
CA ARG A 57 6.11 -24.70 10.30
C ARG A 57 6.29 -26.16 9.90
N SER A 58 6.86 -26.42 8.73
CA SER A 58 7.10 -27.80 8.27
C SER A 58 8.22 -28.47 9.09
N ALA A 59 9.30 -27.75 9.38
CA ALA A 59 10.36 -28.23 10.26
C ALA A 59 9.85 -28.51 11.68
N TYR A 60 8.93 -27.67 12.19
CA TYR A 60 8.26 -27.92 13.47
C TYR A 60 7.45 -29.24 13.45
N TYR A 61 6.69 -29.49 12.38
CA TYR A 61 5.92 -30.74 12.24
C TYR A 61 6.80 -31.98 12.15
N ASP A 62 7.92 -31.88 11.43
CA ASP A 62 8.89 -32.96 11.28
C ASP A 62 9.58 -33.28 12.62
N LEU A 63 10.13 -32.26 13.29
CA LEU A 63 10.92 -32.42 14.51
C LEU A 63 10.10 -32.76 15.76
N PHE A 64 8.91 -32.18 15.93
CA PHE A 64 8.16 -32.29 17.18
C PHE A 64 6.94 -33.22 17.08
N LEU A 65 6.39 -33.38 15.88
CA LEU A 65 5.18 -34.18 15.65
C LEU A 65 5.44 -35.45 14.85
N HIS A 66 6.70 -35.70 14.46
CA HIS A 66 7.15 -36.92 13.76
C HIS A 66 6.33 -37.22 12.50
N ILE A 67 5.87 -36.16 11.82
CA ILE A 67 5.16 -36.27 10.55
C ILE A 67 6.21 -36.28 9.44
N ASP A 68 6.28 -37.35 8.65
CA ASP A 68 7.21 -37.44 7.52
C ASP A 68 6.95 -36.32 6.50
N VAL A 69 7.87 -35.36 6.44
CA VAL A 69 7.80 -34.27 5.47
C VAL A 69 8.64 -34.58 4.24
N HIS A 70 8.00 -34.71 3.08
CA HIS A 70 8.70 -34.78 1.80
C HIS A 70 9.20 -33.40 1.36
N TYR A 71 10.40 -33.02 1.80
CA TYR A 71 11.01 -31.69 1.56
C TYR A 71 11.11 -31.29 0.08
N LEU A 72 11.35 -32.24 -0.85
CA LEU A 72 11.37 -31.94 -2.29
C LEU A 72 10.00 -31.49 -2.82
N ARG A 73 8.92 -32.13 -2.36
CA ARG A 73 7.55 -31.75 -2.71
C ARG A 73 7.18 -30.42 -2.06
N LEU A 74 7.63 -30.20 -0.83
CA LEU A 74 7.47 -28.94 -0.12
C LEU A 74 8.14 -27.77 -0.86
N LEU A 75 9.37 -27.94 -1.34
CA LEU A 75 10.08 -26.91 -2.11
C LEU A 75 9.33 -26.55 -3.40
N ASN A 76 8.86 -27.54 -4.17
CA ASN A 76 8.08 -27.28 -5.37
C ASN A 76 6.77 -26.53 -5.06
N TYR A 77 6.07 -26.94 -3.99
CA TYR A 77 4.88 -26.25 -3.52
C TYR A 77 5.18 -24.81 -3.06
N LEU A 78 6.30 -24.60 -2.38
CA LEU A 78 6.73 -23.28 -1.92
C LEU A 78 7.01 -22.33 -3.08
N VAL A 79 7.68 -22.79 -4.14
CA VAL A 79 7.93 -21.99 -5.33
C VAL A 79 6.60 -21.55 -5.96
N GLY A 80 5.66 -22.48 -6.15
CA GLY A 80 4.34 -22.15 -6.68
C GLY A 80 3.58 -21.16 -5.79
N LYS A 81 3.53 -21.43 -4.48
CA LYS A 81 2.83 -20.59 -3.50
C LYS A 81 3.41 -19.18 -3.42
N THR A 82 4.73 -19.04 -3.36
CA THR A 82 5.40 -17.73 -3.27
C THR A 82 5.19 -16.91 -4.53
N PHE A 83 5.26 -17.54 -5.70
CA PHE A 83 4.95 -16.88 -6.97
C PHE A 83 3.50 -16.41 -7.02
N SER A 84 2.54 -17.26 -6.65
CA SER A 84 1.12 -16.88 -6.59
C SER A 84 0.86 -15.73 -5.61
N ILE A 85 1.50 -15.73 -4.44
CA ILE A 85 1.39 -14.64 -3.46
C ILE A 85 1.95 -13.34 -4.05
N ALA A 86 3.17 -13.35 -4.57
CA ALA A 86 3.80 -12.17 -5.16
C ALA A 86 2.96 -11.59 -6.31
N PHE A 87 2.46 -12.46 -7.19
CA PHE A 87 1.61 -12.08 -8.31
C PHE A 87 0.25 -11.52 -7.86
N GLY A 88 -0.38 -12.15 -6.86
CA GLY A 88 -1.62 -11.67 -6.26
C GLY A 88 -1.46 -10.28 -5.65
N TYR A 89 -0.34 -10.01 -4.97
CA TYR A 89 -0.01 -8.68 -4.45
C TYR A 89 0.17 -7.64 -5.55
N LEU A 90 0.86 -7.99 -6.64
CA LEU A 90 1.03 -7.10 -7.78
C LEU A 90 -0.32 -6.74 -8.40
N ILE A 91 -1.18 -7.73 -8.66
CA ILE A 91 -2.52 -7.51 -9.22
C ILE A 91 -3.38 -6.67 -8.28
N ALA A 92 -3.50 -7.08 -7.01
CA ALA A 92 -4.32 -6.38 -6.04
C ALA A 92 -3.84 -4.94 -5.82
N GLY A 93 -2.51 -4.74 -5.78
CA GLY A 93 -1.90 -3.42 -5.61
C GLY A 93 -2.10 -2.51 -6.82
N THR A 94 -2.00 -3.02 -8.05
CA THR A 94 -2.16 -2.19 -9.26
C THR A 94 -3.61 -2.01 -9.68
N PHE A 95 -4.37 -3.10 -9.84
CA PHE A 95 -5.75 -3.04 -10.31
C PHE A 95 -6.72 -2.62 -9.20
N GLY A 96 -6.49 -3.06 -7.95
CA GLY A 96 -7.37 -2.70 -6.83
C GLY A 96 -7.47 -1.19 -6.63
N LEU A 97 -6.36 -0.46 -6.77
CA LEU A 97 -6.36 1.00 -6.71
C LEU A 97 -7.17 1.65 -7.84
N PHE A 98 -7.13 1.07 -9.04
CA PHE A 98 -7.89 1.57 -10.18
C PHE A 98 -9.40 1.39 -9.96
N PHE A 99 -9.83 0.26 -9.40
CA PHE A 99 -11.23 0.06 -9.04
C PHE A 99 -11.67 1.01 -7.92
N ILE A 100 -10.85 1.16 -6.86
CA ILE A 100 -11.15 2.08 -5.75
C ILE A 100 -11.22 3.52 -6.25
N SER A 101 -10.33 3.94 -7.15
CA SER A 101 -10.34 5.30 -7.70
C SER A 101 -11.60 5.56 -8.52
N ILE A 102 -12.05 4.60 -9.34
CA ILE A 102 -13.30 4.73 -10.11
C ILE A 102 -14.49 4.90 -9.17
N VAL A 103 -14.62 4.03 -8.17
CA VAL A 103 -15.72 4.07 -7.21
C VAL A 103 -15.74 5.40 -6.48
N LEU A 104 -14.61 5.82 -5.91
CA LEU A 104 -14.51 7.06 -5.14
C LEU A 104 -14.68 8.32 -6.00
N ASN A 105 -14.25 8.31 -7.26
CA ASN A 105 -14.42 9.45 -8.17
C ASN A 105 -15.91 9.78 -8.38
N THR A 106 -16.75 8.74 -8.50
CA THR A 106 -18.20 8.87 -8.64
C THR A 106 -18.82 9.58 -7.43
N PHE A 107 -18.35 9.29 -6.22
CA PHE A 107 -18.90 9.87 -4.99
C PHE A 107 -18.34 11.26 -4.67
N LEU A 108 -17.05 11.48 -4.88
CA LEU A 108 -16.36 12.66 -4.37
C LEU A 108 -16.32 13.85 -5.36
N ARG A 109 -16.64 13.64 -6.65
CA ARG A 109 -16.63 14.66 -7.72
C ARG A 109 -15.33 15.50 -7.75
N MET A 110 -14.21 14.93 -7.30
CA MET A 110 -12.90 15.56 -7.34
C MET A 110 -12.18 15.22 -8.64
N LYS A 111 -11.15 15.99 -9.01
CA LYS A 111 -10.32 15.62 -10.16
C LYS A 111 -9.69 14.25 -9.92
N TYR A 112 -9.95 13.30 -10.83
CA TYR A 112 -9.46 11.92 -10.76
C TYR A 112 -7.98 11.82 -10.39
N VAL A 113 -7.16 12.67 -10.99
CA VAL A 113 -5.72 12.82 -10.71
C VAL A 113 -5.40 13.04 -9.22
N GLN A 114 -6.12 13.94 -8.56
CA GLN A 114 -5.85 14.29 -7.17
C GLN A 114 -6.29 13.17 -6.22
N LEU A 115 -7.44 12.56 -6.53
CA LEU A 115 -7.94 11.40 -5.79
C LEU A 115 -6.96 10.23 -5.87
N LEU A 116 -6.37 9.99 -7.04
CA LEU A 116 -5.35 8.96 -7.24
C LEU A 116 -4.11 9.22 -6.37
N LYS A 117 -3.63 10.47 -6.29
CA LYS A 117 -2.51 10.85 -5.42
C LYS A 117 -2.82 10.61 -3.94
N ILE A 118 -4.03 10.93 -3.51
CA ILE A 118 -4.48 10.68 -2.13
C ILE A 118 -4.49 9.17 -1.86
N LEU A 119 -5.03 8.39 -2.79
CA LEU A 119 -5.14 6.94 -2.68
C LEU A 119 -3.78 6.25 -2.58
N PHE A 120 -2.79 6.66 -3.38
CA PHE A 120 -1.44 6.08 -3.29
C PHE A 120 -0.86 6.19 -1.87
N ILE A 121 -1.08 7.32 -1.19
CA ILE A 121 -0.60 7.53 0.17
C ILE A 121 -1.49 6.80 1.18
N ALA A 122 -2.81 6.90 1.02
CA ALA A 122 -3.75 6.29 1.94
C ALA A 122 -3.61 4.77 2.00
N VAL A 123 -3.25 4.10 0.90
CA VAL A 123 -3.07 2.63 0.83
C VAL A 123 -1.65 2.19 1.24
N THR A 124 -0.71 3.11 1.39
CA THR A 124 0.67 2.82 1.81
C THR A 124 0.76 2.04 3.13
N PRO A 125 0.04 2.38 4.23
CA PRO A 125 0.09 1.63 5.49
C PRO A 125 -0.38 0.19 5.32
N LEU A 126 -1.45 0.00 4.55
CA LEU A 126 -2.00 -1.30 4.25
C LEU A 126 -0.95 -2.14 3.51
N LEU A 127 -0.30 -1.60 2.48
CA LEU A 127 0.79 -2.30 1.79
C LEU A 127 1.99 -2.60 2.71
N LEU A 128 2.30 -1.71 3.65
CA LEU A 128 3.43 -1.91 4.55
C LEU A 128 3.20 -3.02 5.58
N LEU A 129 1.96 -3.24 6.00
CA LEU A 129 1.64 -3.97 7.23
C LEU A 129 0.64 -5.11 7.01
N ILE A 130 0.11 -5.29 5.80
CA ILE A 130 -0.81 -6.38 5.44
C ILE A 130 -0.21 -7.78 5.62
N TRP A 131 1.11 -7.91 5.69
CA TRP A 131 1.78 -9.17 6.01
C TRP A 131 1.68 -9.56 7.49
N ILE A 132 1.20 -8.67 8.37
CA ILE A 132 0.88 -8.95 9.78
C ILE A 132 -0.63 -9.18 9.88
N PRO A 133 -1.11 -10.43 10.02
CA PRO A 133 -2.54 -10.75 9.97
C PRO A 133 -3.36 -9.96 10.99
N ASP A 134 -2.85 -9.84 12.22
CA ASP A 134 -3.55 -9.16 13.31
C ASP A 134 -3.60 -7.63 13.13
N ALA A 135 -2.73 -7.07 12.27
CA ALA A 135 -2.68 -5.65 12.00
C ALA A 135 -3.57 -5.22 10.82
N ILE A 136 -4.18 -6.16 10.08
CA ILE A 136 -4.98 -5.84 8.88
C ILE A 136 -6.11 -4.86 9.20
N VAL A 137 -6.84 -5.08 10.31
CA VAL A 137 -7.96 -4.22 10.70
C VAL A 137 -7.47 -2.82 11.08
N GLY A 138 -6.43 -2.74 11.91
CA GLY A 138 -5.87 -1.46 12.34
C GLY A 138 -5.29 -0.66 11.17
N THR A 139 -4.65 -1.34 10.23
CA THR A 139 -4.05 -0.71 9.05
C THR A 139 -5.09 -0.26 8.04
N ALA A 140 -6.17 -1.03 7.86
CA ALA A 140 -7.32 -0.61 7.06
C ALA A 140 -8.02 0.62 7.65
N LEU A 141 -8.23 0.64 8.97
CA LEU A 141 -8.77 1.81 9.69
C LEU A 141 -7.87 3.03 9.51
N TRP A 142 -6.55 2.85 9.66
CA TRP A 142 -5.60 3.93 9.48
C TRP A 142 -5.56 4.45 8.03
N SER A 143 -5.63 3.56 7.05
CA SER A 143 -5.77 3.91 5.64
C SER A 143 -7.03 4.73 5.37
N ALA A 144 -8.15 4.41 6.01
CA ALA A 144 -9.38 5.21 5.91
C ALA A 144 -9.21 6.60 6.54
N VAL A 145 -8.55 6.70 7.70
CA VAL A 145 -8.23 7.99 8.34
C VAL A 145 -7.37 8.86 7.42
N LEU A 146 -6.31 8.29 6.83
CA LEU A 146 -5.45 9.01 5.88
C LEU A 146 -6.21 9.49 4.65
N LEU A 147 -7.15 8.68 4.15
CA LEU A 147 -7.99 9.06 3.04
C LEU A 147 -8.85 10.28 3.38
N VAL A 148 -9.49 10.29 4.55
CA VAL A 148 -10.29 11.44 5.02
C VAL A 148 -9.42 12.69 5.17
N ILE A 149 -8.23 12.57 5.76
CA ILE A 149 -7.29 13.69 5.92
C ILE A 149 -6.86 14.24 4.56
N GLY A 150 -6.49 13.35 3.63
CA GLY A 150 -6.05 13.74 2.28
C GLY A 150 -7.14 14.47 1.49
N ILE A 151 -8.40 14.03 1.63
CA ILE A 151 -9.57 14.71 1.05
C ILE A 151 -9.75 16.11 1.65
N LYS A 152 -9.71 16.22 2.99
CA LYS A 152 -9.88 17.51 3.68
C LYS A 152 -8.79 18.52 3.29
N GLU A 153 -7.52 18.12 3.30
CA GLU A 153 -6.42 19.01 2.93
C GLU A 153 -6.47 19.43 1.46
N THR A 154 -6.87 18.52 0.58
CA THR A 154 -7.03 18.84 -0.85
C THR A 154 -8.15 19.84 -1.09
N SER A 155 -9.25 19.73 -0.36
CA SER A 155 -10.38 20.67 -0.44
C SER A 155 -10.01 22.08 0.06
N LYS A 156 -9.29 22.18 1.20
CA LYS A 156 -8.82 23.47 1.74
C LYS A 156 -7.95 24.22 0.74
N LEU A 157 -7.05 23.54 0.04
CA LEU A 157 -6.18 24.16 -0.96
C LEU A 157 -6.95 24.68 -2.18
N HIS A 158 -8.04 24.02 -2.59
CA HIS A 158 -8.89 24.52 -3.67
C HIS A 158 -9.69 25.76 -3.25
N ALA A 159 -10.14 25.81 -1.99
CA ALA A 159 -10.83 26.98 -1.44
C ALA A 159 -9.91 28.22 -1.44
N VAL A 160 -8.68 28.08 -0.94
CA VAL A 160 -7.69 29.17 -0.89
C VAL A 160 -7.36 29.71 -2.30
N LYS A 161 -7.23 28.81 -3.28
CA LYS A 161 -6.92 29.18 -4.67
C LYS A 161 -8.06 29.93 -5.36
N LYS A 162 -9.32 29.62 -5.01
CA LYS A 162 -10.49 30.38 -5.51
C LYS A 162 -10.54 31.79 -4.93
N THR A 163 -10.30 31.93 -3.63
CA THR A 163 -10.27 33.25 -2.96
C THR A 163 -9.14 34.15 -3.46
N SER A 164 -7.94 33.60 -3.77
CA SER A 164 -6.84 34.41 -4.29
C SER A 164 -7.06 34.91 -5.72
N ILE A 165 -7.88 34.21 -6.52
CA ILE A 165 -8.22 34.64 -7.88
C ILE A 165 -9.30 35.73 -7.81
N GLN A 166 -10.31 35.58 -6.94
CA GLN A 166 -11.36 36.59 -6.76
C GLN A 166 -10.88 37.90 -6.11
N GLN A 167 -9.73 37.92 -5.42
CA GLN A 167 -9.13 39.15 -4.91
C GLN A 167 -8.29 39.91 -5.95
N ARG A 168 -8.12 39.34 -7.15
CA ARG A 168 -7.29 39.90 -8.21
C ARG A 168 -8.11 40.56 -9.33
N ASP A 169 -9.42 40.34 -9.31
CA ASP A 169 -10.44 40.97 -10.16
C ASP A 169 -11.17 42.07 -9.37
#